data_AF-A0A7G9WLH8-F1
#
_entry.id   AF-A0A7G9WLH8-F1
#
_cell.length_a   1.000
_cell.length_b   1.000
_cell.length_c   1.000
_cell.angle_alpha   90.00
_cell.angle_beta   90.00
_cell.angle_gamma   90.00
#
_symmetry.space_group_name_H-M   'P 1'
#
loop_
_entity.id
_entity.type
_entity.pdbx_description
1 polymer ?
#
loop_
_entity_poly.entity_id
_entity_poly.type
_entity_poly.pdbx_seq_one_letter_code
_entity_poly.pdbx_strand_id
1 'polypeptide(L)' 'MSDSELFTRLYYYGIVQMHMEPEQFWLTPIGLFLDLWACHKQFLGIETPYREISVDDVIPSDS' A
#
# COMPACT_ATOMS: atom_id res chain seq x y z
N MET A 1 11.54 12.92 9.31
CA MET A 1 11.61 12.45 7.92
C MET A 1 11.59 13.67 7.03
N SER A 2 12.62 13.87 6.19
CA SER A 2 12.64 15.00 5.24
C SER A 2 11.89 14.64 3.94
N ASP A 3 11.53 15.63 3.14
CA ASP A 3 10.89 15.39 1.83
C ASP A 3 11.77 14.54 0.91
N SER A 4 13.09 14.77 0.95
CA SER A 4 14.07 13.97 0.20
C SER A 4 14.09 12.51 0.64
N GLU A 5 13.99 12.25 1.95
CA GLU A 5 13.94 10.90 2.50
C GLU A 5 12.63 10.20 2.12
N LEU A 6 11.49 10.90 2.21
CA LEU A 6 10.19 10.39 1.78
C LEU A 6 10.22 10.02 0.28
N PHE A 7 10.71 10.93 -0.56
CA PHE A 7 10.78 10.74 -1.99
C PHE A 7 11.64 9.52 -2.36
N THR A 8 12.79 9.37 -1.70
CA THR A 8 13.68 8.22 -1.89
C THR A 8 12.98 6.90 -1.57
N ARG A 9 12.17 6.85 -0.50
CA ARG A 9 11.42 5.64 -0.12
C ARG A 9 10.31 5.32 -1.13
N LEU A 10 9.57 6.34 -1.58
CA LEU A 10 8.55 6.16 -2.63
C LEU A 10 9.17 5.63 -3.93
N TYR A 11 10.30 6.20 -4.35
CA TYR A 11 11.04 5.73 -5.51
C TYR A 11 11.52 4.28 -5.34
N TYR A 12 12.06 3.93 -4.17
CA TYR A 12 12.46 2.56 -3.86
C TYR A 12 11.29 1.57 -3.95
N TYR A 13 10.11 1.91 -3.42
CA TYR A 13 8.92 1.06 -3.53
C TYR A 13 8.50 0.86 -5.00
N GLY A 14 8.56 1.91 -5.82
CA GLY A 14 8.25 1.80 -7.25
C GLY A 14 9.21 0.91 -8.02
N ILE A 15 10.50 1.19 -7.94
CA ILE A 15 11.50 0.52 -8.78
C ILE A 15 11.82 -0.88 -8.27
N VAL A 16 11.98 -1.05 -6.95
CA VAL A 16 12.48 -2.31 -6.37
C VAL A 16 11.34 -3.25 -6.02
N GLN A 17 10.33 -2.77 -5.31
CA GLN A 17 9.25 -3.65 -4.83
C GLN A 17 8.20 -3.92 -5.90
N MET A 18 7.84 -2.90 -6.68
CA MET A 18 6.81 -3.00 -7.72
C MET A 18 7.37 -3.22 -9.12
N HIS A 19 8.69 -3.31 -9.28
CA HIS A 19 9.37 -3.56 -10.56
C HIS A 19 8.95 -2.58 -11.67
N MET A 20 8.66 -1.33 -11.32
CA MET A 20 8.38 -0.29 -12.31
C MET A 20 9.68 0.20 -12.95
N GLU A 21 9.62 0.51 -14.23
CA GLU A 21 10.70 1.27 -14.88
C GLU A 21 10.74 2.70 -14.32
N PRO A 22 11.92 3.35 -14.24
CA PRO A 22 12.04 4.72 -13.74
C PRO A 22 11.08 5.71 -14.40
N GLU A 23 11.00 5.68 -15.72
CA GLU A 23 10.11 6.55 -16.49
C GLU A 23 8.64 6.30 -16.15
N GLN A 24 8.24 5.04 -16.00
CA GLN A 24 6.89 4.68 -15.59
C GLN A 24 6.57 5.23 -14.19
N PHE A 25 7.47 5.09 -13.22
CA PHE A 25 7.26 5.65 -11.87
C PHE A 25 7.05 7.17 -11.92
N TRP A 26 7.90 7.89 -12.66
CA TRP A 26 7.81 9.36 -12.75
C TRP A 26 6.54 9.86 -13.46
N LEU A 27 6.00 9.07 -14.39
CA LEU A 27 4.76 9.38 -15.10
C LEU A 27 3.50 8.88 -14.38
N THR A 28 3.64 8.04 -13.36
CA THR A 28 2.50 7.47 -12.63
C THR A 28 1.89 8.53 -11.71
N PRO A 29 0.56 8.79 -11.79
CA PRO A 29 -0.11 9.64 -10.83
C PRO A 29 0.09 9.14 -9.40
N ILE A 30 0.47 10.04 -8.47
CA ILE A 30 0.83 9.64 -7.11
C ILE A 30 -0.28 8.86 -6.37
N GLY A 31 -1.56 9.20 -6.62
CA GLY A 31 -2.69 8.47 -6.05
C GLY A 31 -2.74 7.01 -6.52
N LEU A 32 -2.60 6.78 -7.82
CA LEU A 32 -2.55 5.44 -8.40
C LEU A 32 -1.37 4.64 -7.85
N PHE A 33 -0.19 5.26 -7.71
CA PHE A 33 0.97 4.62 -7.12
C PHE A 33 0.71 4.14 -5.68
N LEU A 34 0.06 4.98 -4.86
CA LEU A 34 -0.26 4.64 -3.47
C LEU A 34 -1.27 3.50 -3.38
N ASP A 35 -2.26 3.47 -4.27
CA ASP A 35 -3.25 2.38 -4.35
C ASP A 35 -2.57 1.05 -4.74
N LEU A 36 -1.68 1.07 -5.74
CA LEU A 36 -0.90 -0.10 -6.14
C LEU A 36 0.01 -0.59 -5.00
N TRP A 37 0.64 0.33 -4.27
CA TRP A 37 1.47 0.00 -3.12
C TRP A 37 0.66 -0.63 -1.99
N ALA A 38 -0.56 -0.15 -1.72
CA ALA A 38 -1.48 -0.76 -0.76
C ALA A 38 -1.84 -2.19 -1.16
N CYS A 39 -2.20 -2.42 -2.42
CA CYS A 39 -2.47 -3.77 -2.94
C CYS A 39 -1.24 -4.69 -2.82
N HIS A 40 -0.04 -4.18 -3.11
CA HIS A 40 1.20 -4.95 -3.01
C HIS A 40 1.50 -5.38 -1.57
N LYS A 41 1.33 -4.47 -0.59
CA LYS A 41 1.47 -4.82 0.84
C LYS A 41 0.46 -5.88 1.29
N GLN A 42 -0.77 -5.82 0.80
CA GLN A 42 -1.79 -6.83 1.09
C GLN A 42 -1.43 -8.19 0.47
N PHE A 43 -0.92 -8.20 -0.77
CA PHE A 43 -0.43 -9.42 -1.43
C PHE A 43 0.71 -10.08 -0.64
N LEU A 44 1.64 -9.28 -0.10
CA LEU A 44 2.73 -9.76 0.76
C LEU A 44 2.27 -10.12 2.19
N GLY A 45 1.00 -9.90 2.54
CA GLY A 45 0.48 -10.11 3.90
C GLY A 45 1.01 -9.13 4.94
N ILE A 46 1.62 -8.03 4.52
CA ILE A 46 2.16 -6.98 5.40
C ILE A 46 1.03 -6.12 5.96
N GLU A 47 -0.03 -5.93 5.19
CA GLU A 47 -1.18 -5.11 5.54
C GLU A 47 -2.46 -5.92 5.37
N THR A 48 -3.34 -5.88 6.37
CA THR A 48 -4.69 -6.44 6.21
C THR A 48 -5.54 -5.49 5.39
N PRO A 49 -6.30 -5.99 4.40
CA PRO A 49 -7.23 -5.15 3.66
C PRO A 49 -8.18 -4.46 4.64
N TYR A 50 -8.48 -3.18 4.36
CA TYR A 50 -9.47 -2.45 5.14
C TYR A 50 -10.79 -3.22 5.11
N ARG A 51 -11.35 -3.48 6.29
CA ARG A 51 -12.66 -4.12 6.47
C ARG A 51 -13.47 -3.24 7.41
N GLU A 52 -14.67 -2.87 6.98
CA GLU A 52 -15.69 -2.39 7.92
C GLU A 52 -16.17 -3.61 8.70
N ILE A 53 -15.81 -3.68 9.98
CA ILE A 53 -16.25 -4.72 10.92
C ILE A 53 -17.15 -4.04 11.95
N SER A 54 -18.37 -4.53 12.09
CA SER A 54 -19.27 -4.10 13.16
C SER A 54 -18.99 -4.91 14.43
N VAL A 55 -19.44 -4.41 15.59
CA VAL A 55 -19.30 -5.13 16.87
C VAL A 55 -19.98 -6.50 16.81
N ASP A 56 -21.10 -6.60 16.07
CA ASP A 56 -21.85 -7.83 15.88
C ASP A 56 -21.08 -8.89 15.06
N ASP A 57 -20.12 -8.47 14.23
CA ASP A 57 -19.25 -9.39 13.46
C ASP A 57 -18.09 -9.98 14.31
N VAL A 58 -17.83 -9.41 15.49
CA VAL A 58 -16.71 -9.78 16.38
C VAL A 58 -17.17 -10.62 17.56
N ILE A 59 -18.40 -10.44 18.03
CA ILE A 59 -18.96 -11.20 19.15
C ILE A 59 -19.52 -12.52 18.61
N PRO A 60 -18.95 -13.69 18.98
CA PRO A 60 -19.53 -14.97 18.58
C PRO A 60 -20.95 -15.09 19.16
N SER A 61 -21.92 -15.44 18.32
CA SER A 61 -23.35 -15.53 18.64
C SER A 61 -23.72 -16.74 19.49
N ASP A 62 -22.84 -17.16 20.40
CA ASP A 62 -23.08 -18.28 21.31
C ASP A 62 -23.33 -17.75 22.73
N SER A 63 -24.62 -17.57 23.03
CA SER A 63 -25.20 -17.54 24.38
C SER A 63 -26.64 -18.04 24.32
#